data_AF-A0A508AVL4-F1
#
_entry.id   AF-A0A508AVL4-F1
#
_cell.length_a   1.000
_cell.length_b   1.000
_cell.length_c   1.000
_cell.angle_alpha   90.00
_cell.angle_beta   90.00
_cell.angle_gamma   90.00
#
_symmetry.space_group_name_H-M   'P 1'
#
loop_
_entity.id
_entity.type
_entity.pdbx_description
1 polymer ?
#
loop_
_entity_poly.entity_id
_entity_poly.type
_entity_poly.pdbx_seq_one_letter_code
_entity_poly.pdbx_strand_id
1 'polypeptide(L)'
;MNLIYSHDYATARAFAQHEELMPGDWQWIQDADVVRQYPRAVIYKVPHWQDNPRRARIDLALQRAAETHRLGTLIDLVEGHGTLGISGA
;
A
#
# COMPACT_ATOMS: atom_id res chain seq x y z
N MET A 1 8.20 0.52 8.48
CA MET A 1 6.74 0.73 8.51
C MET A 1 6.14 0.33 7.17
N ASN A 2 5.21 -0.61 7.21
CA ASN A 2 4.54 -1.22 6.06
C ASN A 2 3.07 -0.81 6.07
N LEU A 3 2.61 -0.17 5.01
CA LEU A 3 1.23 0.27 4.87
C LEU A 3 0.48 -0.72 3.99
N ILE A 4 -0.60 -1.29 4.49
CA ILE A 4 -1.37 -2.32 3.79
C ILE A 4 -2.72 -1.73 3.39
N TYR A 5 -2.89 -1.50 2.10
CA TYR A 5 -4.17 -1.10 1.52
C TYR A 5 -5.03 -2.32 1.29
N SER A 6 -6.13 -2.39 2.04
CA SER A 6 -7.13 -3.46 1.92
C SER A 6 -8.54 -2.93 2.14
N HIS A 7 -9.55 -3.67 1.67
CA HIS A 7 -10.96 -3.34 1.85
C HIS A 7 -11.41 -3.54 3.31
N ASP A 8 -10.80 -4.48 4.05
CA ASP A 8 -11.04 -4.70 5.47
C ASP A 8 -9.78 -5.05 6.27
N TYR A 9 -9.90 -4.99 7.61
CA TYR A 9 -8.80 -5.27 8.53
C TYR A 9 -8.40 -6.75 8.56
N ALA A 10 -9.35 -7.67 8.40
CA ALA A 10 -9.10 -9.10 8.46
C ALA A 10 -8.19 -9.53 7.30
N THR A 11 -8.46 -9.05 6.09
CA THR A 11 -7.59 -9.26 4.93
C THR A 11 -6.20 -8.64 5.13
N ALA A 12 -6.12 -7.40 5.65
CA ALA A 12 -4.83 -6.76 5.92
C ALA A 12 -4.00 -7.54 6.96
N ARG A 13 -4.66 -8.05 8.01
CA ARG A 13 -4.03 -8.86 9.05
C ARG A 13 -3.57 -10.22 8.51
N ALA A 14 -4.40 -10.90 7.72
CA ALA A 14 -4.05 -12.17 7.12
C ALA A 14 -2.84 -12.03 6.19
N PHE A 15 -2.81 -10.96 5.39
CA PHE A 15 -1.66 -10.61 4.56
C PHE A 15 -0.40 -10.36 5.40
N ALA A 16 -0.50 -9.54 6.45
CA ALA A 16 0.63 -9.28 7.33
C ALA A 16 1.18 -10.55 7.99
N GLN A 17 0.31 -11.50 8.36
CA GLN A 17 0.73 -12.80 8.88
C GLN A 17 1.43 -13.66 7.82
N HIS A 18 0.95 -13.63 6.58
CA HIS A 18 1.54 -14.37 5.47
C HIS A 18 2.95 -13.88 5.11
N GLU A 19 3.15 -12.56 5.12
CA GLU A 19 4.44 -11.91 4.87
C GLU A 19 5.33 -11.83 6.12
N GLU A 20 4.96 -12.51 7.21
CA GLU A 20 5.70 -12.53 8.48
C GLU A 20 6.00 -11.12 9.05
N LEU A 21 5.11 -10.15 8.81
CA LEU A 21 5.23 -8.78 9.31
C LEU A 21 4.92 -8.72 10.82
N MET A 22 5.88 -8.25 11.60
CA MET A 22 5.76 -8.15 13.04
C MET A 22 4.67 -7.12 13.46
N PRO A 23 3.95 -7.35 14.57
CA PRO A 23 3.05 -6.36 15.13
C PRO A 23 3.78 -5.02 15.39
N GLY A 24 3.25 -3.92 14.85
CA GLY A 24 3.85 -2.59 14.94
C GLY A 24 4.70 -2.20 13.73
N ASP A 25 5.13 -3.15 12.91
CA ASP A 25 5.82 -2.88 11.64
C ASP A 25 4.86 -2.66 10.47
N TRP A 26 3.56 -2.87 10.67
CA TRP A 26 2.54 -2.66 9.66
C TRP A 26 1.32 -1.91 10.17
N GLN A 27 0.60 -1.27 9.24
CA GLN A 27 -0.65 -0.58 9.50
C GLN A 27 -1.62 -0.80 8.33
N TRP A 28 -2.84 -1.22 8.65
CA TRP A 28 -3.94 -1.22 7.69
C TRP A 28 -4.38 0.21 7.41
N ILE A 29 -4.53 0.55 6.14
CA ILE A 29 -4.92 1.89 5.73
C ILE A 29 -6.11 1.90 4.78
N GLN A 30 -7.04 2.79 5.08
CA GLN A 30 -8.24 3.07 4.28
C GLN A 30 -8.26 4.53 3.77
N ASP A 31 -7.23 5.30 4.12
CA ASP A 31 -7.11 6.70 3.73
C ASP A 31 -5.76 6.99 3.09
N ALA A 32 -5.80 7.92 2.15
CA ALA A 32 -4.68 8.43 1.40
C ALA A 32 -3.80 9.37 2.26
N ASP A 33 -4.37 10.01 3.27
CA ASP A 33 -3.65 10.93 4.14
C ASP A 33 -2.59 10.24 5.00
N VAL A 34 -2.73 8.93 5.27
CA VAL A 34 -1.72 8.17 6.03
C VAL A 34 -0.39 8.07 5.26
N VAL A 35 -0.42 8.01 3.93
CA VAL A 35 0.81 8.00 3.09
C VAL A 35 1.63 9.27 3.31
N ARG A 36 0.97 10.41 3.49
CA ARG A 36 1.65 11.70 3.73
C ARG A 36 2.41 11.72 5.05
N GLN A 37 1.94 10.96 6.04
CA GLN A 37 2.58 10.85 7.35
C GLN A 37 3.79 9.91 7.32
N TYR A 38 3.81 8.96 6.38
CA TYR A 38 4.89 7.97 6.24
C TYR A 38 5.50 7.98 4.83
N PRO A 39 6.24 9.04 4.46
CA PRO A 39 6.79 9.24 3.11
C PRO A 39 7.87 8.23 2.69
N ARG A 40 8.25 7.29 3.56
CA ARG A 40 9.21 6.21 3.28
C ARG A 40 8.64 4.83 3.58
N ALA A 41 7.34 4.73 3.84
CA ALA A 41 6.73 3.43 4.06
C ALA A 41 6.76 2.59 2.79
N VAL A 42 6.88 1.28 2.99
CA VAL A 42 6.57 0.30 1.96
C VAL A 42 5.05 0.15 1.90
N ILE A 43 4.47 0.17 0.71
CA ILE A 43 3.03 0.16 0.52
C ILE A 43 2.65 -1.12 -0.22
N TYR A 44 1.76 -1.91 0.37
CA TYR A 44 1.21 -3.13 -0.20
C TYR A 44 -0.24 -2.89 -0.61
N LYS A 45 -0.56 -3.12 -1.89
CA LYS A 45 -1.94 -3.21 -2.38
C LYS A 45 -2.30 -4.70 -2.44
N VAL A 46 -3.11 -5.16 -1.49
CA VAL A 46 -3.49 -6.58 -1.40
C VAL A 46 -4.55 -6.95 -2.45
N PRO A 47 -4.77 -8.25 -2.75
CA PRO A 47 -5.80 -8.68 -3.68
C PRO A 47 -7.17 -8.07 -3.39
N HIS A 48 -7.98 -7.88 -4.45
CA HIS A 48 -9.25 -7.14 -4.41
C HIS A 48 -9.09 -5.65 -4.06
N TRP A 49 -7.88 -5.09 -4.20
CA TRP A 49 -7.63 -3.66 -4.09
C TRP A 49 -8.58 -2.82 -4.96
N GLN A 50 -8.90 -3.30 -6.15
CA GLN A 50 -9.82 -2.64 -7.08
C GLN A 50 -11.24 -2.46 -6.51
N ASP A 51 -11.65 -3.32 -5.58
CA ASP A 51 -12.97 -3.29 -4.95
C ASP A 51 -13.03 -2.29 -3.79
N ASN A 52 -11.91 -1.65 -3.44
CA ASN A 52 -11.87 -0.62 -2.42
C ASN A 52 -12.64 0.63 -2.90
N PRO A 53 -13.71 1.08 -2.21
CA PRO A 53 -14.51 2.23 -2.65
C PRO A 53 -13.72 3.54 -2.67
N ARG A 54 -12.56 3.59 -2.00
CA ARG A 54 -11.68 4.77 -1.93
C ARG A 54 -10.45 4.65 -2.84
N ARG A 55 -10.39 3.62 -3.70
CA ARG A 55 -9.26 3.33 -4.59
C ARG A 55 -8.76 4.55 -5.33
N ALA A 56 -9.65 5.27 -6.02
CA ALA A 56 -9.26 6.43 -6.84
C ALA A 56 -8.59 7.54 -6.01
N ARG A 57 -9.05 7.78 -4.78
CA ARG A 57 -8.47 8.80 -3.89
C ARG A 57 -7.07 8.39 -3.41
N ILE A 58 -6.88 7.11 -3.15
CA ILE A 58 -5.61 6.54 -2.72
C ILE A 58 -4.60 6.50 -3.87
N ASP A 59 -5.00 6.02 -5.05
CA ASP A 59 -4.15 6.01 -6.25
C ASP A 59 -3.67 7.43 -6.58
N LEU A 60 -4.55 8.43 -6.48
CA LEU A 60 -4.17 9.84 -6.65
C LEU A 60 -3.17 10.33 -5.60
N ALA A 61 -3.29 9.92 -4.34
CA ALA A 61 -2.32 10.30 -3.31
C ALA A 61 -0.97 9.62 -3.50
N LEU A 62 -0.96 8.36 -3.95
CA LEU A 62 0.27 7.66 -4.33
C LEU A 62 0.96 8.35 -5.49
N GLN A 63 0.20 8.73 -6.53
CA GLN A 63 0.74 9.48 -7.65
C GLN A 63 1.36 10.80 -7.20
N ARG A 64 0.67 11.58 -6.36
CA ARG A 64 1.21 12.84 -5.81
C ARG A 64 2.44 12.63 -4.92
N ALA A 65 2.47 11.55 -4.14
CA ALA A 65 3.63 11.19 -3.32
C ALA A 65 4.82 10.79 -4.20
N ALA A 66 4.58 10.07 -5.31
CA ALA A 66 5.61 9.73 -6.29
C ALA A 66 6.17 10.99 -6.98
N GLU A 67 5.29 11.89 -7.45
CA GLU A 67 5.66 13.18 -8.08
C GLU A 67 6.50 14.07 -7.16
N THR A 68 6.35 13.93 -5.84
CA THR A 68 7.12 14.71 -4.85
C THR A 68 8.36 13.97 -4.34
N HIS A 69 8.70 12.79 -4.90
CA HIS A 69 9.77 11.91 -4.42
C HIS A 69 9.64 11.52 -2.93
N ARG A 70 8.40 11.48 -2.42
CA ARG A 70 8.06 11.12 -1.03
C ARG A 70 7.30 9.79 -0.98
N LEU A 71 7.46 8.96 -2.00
CA LEU A 71 6.95 7.61 -2.01
C LEU A 71 8.12 6.65 -1.79
N GLY A 72 7.95 5.72 -0.85
CA GLY A 72 8.84 4.58 -0.70
C GLY A 72 8.58 3.53 -1.79
N THR A 73 8.70 2.26 -1.42
CA THR A 73 8.41 1.14 -2.32
C THR A 73 6.91 0.89 -2.41
N LEU A 74 6.36 0.80 -3.63
CA LEU A 74 4.99 0.37 -3.89
C LEU A 74 4.99 -1.06 -4.42
N ILE A 75 4.23 -1.94 -3.79
CA ILE A 75 4.07 -3.36 -4.15
C ILE A 75 2.60 -3.58 -4.46
N ASP A 76 2.31 -3.92 -5.72
CA ASP A 76 0.96 -4.24 -6.17
C ASP A 76 0.82 -5.76 -6.31
N LEU A 77 -0.12 -6.34 -5.57
CA LEU A 77 -0.33 -7.79 -5.50
C LEU A 77 -1.59 -8.23 -6.24
N VAL A 78 -1.98 -7.52 -7.31
CA VAL A 78 -3.07 -7.95 -8.21
C VAL A 78 -2.81 -9.40 -8.62
N GLU A 79 -3.84 -10.26 -8.50
CA GLU A 79 -3.76 -11.68 -8.83
C GLU A 79 -3.11 -11.88 -10.21
N GLY A 80 -1.88 -12.40 -10.19
CA GLY A 80 -1.11 -12.74 -11.38
C GLY A 80 -0.13 -11.67 -11.84
N HIS A 81 1.14 -11.87 -11.48
CA HIS A 81 2.32 -11.34 -12.16
C HIS A 81 2.45 -9.81 -12.31
N GLY A 82 3.38 -9.23 -11.55
CA GLY A 82 4.03 -7.98 -11.95
C GLY A 82 4.42 -7.10 -10.79
N THR A 83 5.59 -7.36 -10.21
CA THR A 83 6.32 -6.35 -9.43
C THR A 83 6.61 -5.16 -10.35
N LEU A 84 5.72 -4.17 -10.39
CA LEU A 84 6.04 -2.84 -10.92
C LEU A 84 6.88 -2.12 -9.87
N GLY A 85 8.14 -2.54 -9.78
CA GLY A 85 9.19 -1.71 -9.20
C GLY A 85 9.29 -0.46 -10.05
N ILE A 86 8.71 0.65 -9.57
CA ILE A 86 9.03 1.99 -10.03
C ILE A 86 10.48 2.28 -9.66
N SER A 87 11.40 1.77 -10.46
CA SER A 87 12.79 2.23 -10.50
C SER A 87 12.78 3.58 -11.20
N GLY A 88 12.97 4.65 -10.44
CA GLY A 88 13.19 5.98 -10.97
C GLY A 88 14.53 6.05 -11.72
N ALA A 89 14.48 6.65 -12.91
CA ALA A 89 15.62 7.23 -13.62
C ALA A 89 15.18 8.60 -14.14
#